data_AF-A0A502CCG9-F1
#
_entry.id   AF-A0A502CCG9-F1
#
_cell.length_a   1.000
_cell.length_b   1.000
_cell.length_c   1.000
_cell.angle_alpha   90.00
_cell.angle_beta   90.00
_cell.angle_gamma   90.00
#
_symmetry.space_group_name_H-M   'P 1'
#
loop_
_entity.id
_entity.type
_entity.pdbx_description
1 polymer ?
#
loop_
_entity_poly.entity_id
_entity_poly.type
_entity_poly.pdbx_seq_one_letter_code
_entity_poly.pdbx_strand_id
1 'polypeptide(L)'
;MVKFTSSLPLIVMLAVTAGFAAPQVAQARQHGDNLLIHRVQQERGMNLPSRGMSMGQVEKTWGTPQRKLSPRGGDTSKHPQINRWEYANFIVYFEHSHVIHSVLNTPAGNNTNPASVN
;
A
#
# COMPACT_ATOMS: atom_id res chain seq x y z
N MET A 1 33.69 -65.17 33.83
CA MET A 1 34.33 -65.96 32.75
C MET A 1 33.60 -65.67 31.45
N VAL A 2 34.36 -65.27 30.43
CA VAL A 2 33.90 -64.81 29.11
C VAL A 2 33.34 -65.97 28.29
N LYS A 3 32.38 -65.71 27.38
CA LYS A 3 32.45 -66.20 25.98
C LYS A 3 31.44 -65.50 25.05
N PHE A 4 32.01 -64.79 24.08
CA PHE A 4 31.37 -64.21 22.90
C PHE A 4 30.98 -65.29 21.90
N THR A 5 29.87 -65.12 21.19
CA THR A 5 29.75 -65.57 19.79
C THR A 5 28.77 -64.67 19.03
N SER A 6 29.23 -64.15 17.89
CA SER A 6 28.52 -63.26 16.98
C SER A 6 27.74 -64.05 15.92
N SER A 7 26.63 -63.50 15.42
CA SER A 7 26.24 -63.56 13.99
C SER A 7 25.12 -62.56 13.69
N LEU A 8 25.45 -61.55 12.88
CA LEU A 8 24.54 -60.74 12.05
C LEU A 8 24.40 -61.49 10.70
N PRO A 9 23.24 -61.47 10.03
CA PRO A 9 22.92 -60.29 9.22
C PRO A 9 21.42 -59.93 9.11
N LEU A 10 21.18 -58.62 9.03
CA LEU A 10 20.41 -57.96 7.97
C LEU A 10 19.04 -58.57 7.59
N ILE A 11 17.94 -57.89 7.95
CA ILE A 11 16.88 -57.51 7.01
C ILE A 11 16.20 -56.25 7.55
N VAL A 12 16.33 -55.21 6.74
CA VAL A 12 15.62 -53.94 6.79
C VAL A 12 14.16 -54.20 6.44
N MET A 13 13.21 -53.72 7.24
CA MET A 13 11.92 -53.30 6.69
C MET A 13 11.45 -52.00 7.35
N LEU A 14 11.63 -50.94 6.57
CA LEU A 14 11.02 -49.64 6.65
C LEU A 14 9.49 -49.79 6.67
N ALA A 15 8.82 -49.28 7.70
CA ALA A 15 7.41 -48.92 7.63
C ALA A 15 7.28 -47.48 8.13
N VAL A 16 7.36 -46.55 7.18
CA VAL A 16 7.13 -45.12 7.37
C VAL A 16 5.69 -44.93 7.83
N THR A 17 5.50 -44.62 9.11
CA THR A 17 4.20 -44.21 9.64
C THR A 17 3.84 -42.83 9.10
N ALA A 18 2.65 -42.77 8.49
CA ALA A 18 2.11 -41.66 7.73
C ALA A 18 2.21 -40.29 8.42
N GLY A 19 2.72 -39.30 7.67
CA GLY A 19 2.69 -37.90 8.04
C GLY A 19 1.27 -37.34 7.95
N PHE A 20 0.75 -36.85 9.08
CA PHE A 20 -0.35 -35.90 9.10
C PHE A 20 0.18 -34.53 8.64
N ALA A 21 0.17 -34.29 7.34
CA ALA A 21 0.33 -32.94 6.79
C ALA A 21 -1.04 -32.23 6.87
N ALA A 22 -1.26 -31.45 7.93
CA ALA A 22 -2.41 -30.54 7.98
C ALA A 22 -2.23 -29.45 6.90
N PRO A 23 -3.26 -29.15 6.09
CA PRO A 23 -3.21 -28.03 5.18
C PRO A 23 -3.30 -26.75 6.00
N GLN A 24 -2.17 -26.08 6.17
CA GLN A 24 -2.07 -24.72 6.69
C GLN A 24 -2.66 -23.74 5.67
N VAL A 25 -3.99 -23.72 5.57
CA VAL A 25 -4.73 -22.76 4.77
C VAL A 25 -4.91 -21.45 5.56
N ALA A 26 -4.23 -20.42 5.05
CA ALA A 26 -4.68 -19.04 5.02
C ALA A 26 -4.78 -18.26 6.34
N GLN A 27 -3.66 -17.69 6.78
CA GLN A 27 -3.64 -16.53 7.70
C GLN A 27 -3.40 -15.18 6.99
N ALA A 28 -3.29 -15.15 5.66
CA ALA A 28 -2.96 -13.93 4.93
C ALA A 28 -4.11 -12.90 4.78
N ARG A 29 -5.34 -13.20 5.22
CA ARG A 29 -6.51 -12.35 4.93
C ARG A 29 -6.80 -11.25 5.95
N GLN A 30 -6.17 -11.27 7.13
CA GLN A 30 -6.52 -10.34 8.22
C GLN A 30 -5.63 -9.08 8.30
N HIS A 31 -4.58 -8.98 7.48
CA HIS A 31 -3.64 -7.85 7.50
C HIS A 31 -4.08 -6.66 6.60
N GLY A 32 -4.99 -6.87 5.65
CA GLY A 32 -5.42 -5.81 4.72
C GLY A 32 -6.29 -4.73 5.36
N ASP A 33 -7.25 -5.12 6.20
CA ASP A 33 -8.24 -4.19 6.77
C ASP A 33 -7.63 -3.23 7.79
N ASN A 34 -6.61 -3.68 8.54
CA ASN A 34 -5.93 -2.83 9.52
C ASN A 34 -5.09 -1.72 8.85
N LEU A 35 -4.46 -2.00 7.70
CA LEU A 35 -3.65 -1.02 6.95
C LEU A 35 -4.48 0.18 6.48
N LEU A 36 -5.74 -0.04 6.07
CA LEU A 36 -6.62 1.02 5.57
C LEU A 36 -7.11 1.94 6.69
N ILE A 37 -7.49 1.39 7.85
CA ILE A 37 -7.98 2.18 8.99
C ILE A 37 -6.85 3.06 9.55
N HIS A 38 -5.63 2.52 9.68
CA HIS A 38 -4.49 3.28 10.17
C HIS A 38 -4.10 4.42 9.20
N ARG A 39 -4.26 4.24 7.88
CA ARG A 39 -4.02 5.32 6.90
C ARG A 39 -4.92 6.52 7.13
N VAL A 40 -6.24 6.32 7.20
CA VAL A 40 -7.19 7.44 7.34
C VAL A 40 -6.94 8.21 8.63
N GLN A 41 -6.51 7.53 9.69
CA GLN A 41 -6.10 8.18 10.94
C GLN A 41 -4.79 8.97 10.79
N GLN A 42 -3.78 8.44 10.10
CA GLN A 42 -2.54 9.17 9.80
C GLN A 42 -2.81 10.41 8.94
N GLU A 43 -3.67 10.32 7.93
CA GLU A 43 -4.09 11.45 7.09
C GLU A 43 -4.75 12.56 7.90
N ARG A 44 -5.60 12.20 8.88
CA ARG A 44 -6.25 13.17 9.79
C ARG A 44 -5.27 13.82 10.77
N GLY A 45 -4.14 13.16 11.07
CA GLY A 45 -3.12 13.66 11.99
C GLY A 45 -2.13 14.63 11.37
N MET A 46 -2.09 14.78 10.04
CA MET A 46 -1.14 15.68 9.38
C MET A 46 -1.81 16.96 8.88
N ASN A 47 -1.00 18.01 8.81
CA ASN A 47 -1.40 19.30 8.27
C ASN A 47 -1.45 19.25 6.73
N LEU A 48 -2.48 18.59 6.19
CA LEU A 48 -2.76 18.52 4.76
C LEU A 48 -3.71 19.65 4.33
N PRO A 49 -3.66 20.08 3.06
CA PRO A 49 -4.66 21.00 2.52
C PRO A 49 -6.07 20.46 2.67
N SER A 50 -6.91 21.22 3.35
CA SER A 50 -8.32 20.89 3.55
C SER A 50 -9.12 21.03 2.26
N ARG A 51 -10.15 20.19 2.11
CA ARG A 51 -11.13 20.30 1.02
C ARG A 51 -11.72 21.71 0.96
N GLY A 52 -11.86 22.25 -0.24
CA GLY A 52 -12.40 23.60 -0.50
C GLY A 52 -11.37 24.72 -0.45
N MET A 53 -10.13 24.46 -0.05
CA MET A 53 -9.06 25.45 -0.11
C MET A 53 -8.73 25.81 -1.57
N SER A 54 -8.44 27.08 -1.86
CA SER A 54 -8.04 27.50 -3.21
C SER A 54 -6.58 27.15 -3.51
N MET A 55 -6.23 26.97 -4.80
CA MET A 55 -4.83 26.76 -5.22
C MET A 55 -3.86 27.79 -4.62
N GLY A 56 -4.24 29.08 -4.64
CA GLY A 56 -3.40 30.14 -4.07
C GLY A 56 -3.25 30.05 -2.56
N GLN A 57 -4.27 29.61 -1.83
CA GLN A 57 -4.17 29.38 -0.40
C GLN A 57 -3.27 28.17 -0.08
N VAL A 58 -3.35 27.11 -0.88
CA VAL A 58 -2.43 25.97 -0.76
C VAL A 58 -1.00 26.41 -1.03
N GLU A 59 -0.76 27.17 -2.09
CA GLU A 59 0.57 27.67 -2.43
C GLU A 59 1.12 28.62 -1.37
N LYS A 60 0.28 29.43 -0.73
CA LYS A 60 0.67 30.33 0.36
C LYS A 60 1.08 29.57 1.63
N THR A 61 0.41 28.47 1.95
CA THR A 61 0.64 27.73 3.20
C THR A 61 1.69 26.64 3.06
N TRP A 62 1.76 25.93 1.91
CA TRP A 62 2.70 24.83 1.67
C TRP A 62 3.81 25.16 0.66
N GLY A 63 3.77 26.34 0.03
CA GLY A 63 4.71 26.73 -1.01
C GLY A 63 4.36 26.18 -2.40
N THR A 64 5.26 26.41 -3.34
CA THR A 64 5.13 25.92 -4.71
C THR A 64 5.20 24.39 -4.75
N PRO A 65 4.34 23.73 -5.54
CA PRO A 65 4.42 22.28 -5.69
C PRO A 65 5.72 21.89 -6.41
N GLN A 66 6.26 20.73 -6.09
CA GLN A 66 7.45 20.20 -6.77
C GLN A 66 7.16 19.93 -8.24
N ARG A 67 5.98 19.38 -8.54
CA ARG A 67 5.54 19.07 -9.90
C ARG A 67 4.04 19.31 -10.04
N LYS A 68 3.65 19.88 -11.18
CA LYS A 68 2.25 19.94 -11.63
C LYS A 68 2.06 18.81 -12.64
N LEU A 69 1.38 17.75 -12.23
CA LEU A 69 1.15 16.57 -13.06
C LEU A 69 0.10 16.86 -14.15
N SER A 70 0.12 16.09 -15.24
CA SER A 70 -0.83 16.23 -16.34
C SER A 70 -2.27 16.14 -15.82
N PRO A 71 -3.14 17.13 -16.10
CA PRO A 71 -4.52 17.07 -15.68
C PRO A 71 -5.24 15.86 -16.29
N ARG A 72 -6.32 15.43 -15.64
CA ARG A 72 -7.14 14.28 -16.08
C ARG A 72 -8.61 14.65 -16.14
N GLY A 73 -9.36 13.97 -16.98
CA GLY A 73 -10.73 14.36 -17.31
C GLY A 73 -10.76 15.67 -18.09
N GLY A 74 -11.90 16.35 -18.07
CA GLY A 74 -12.16 17.53 -18.91
C GLY A 74 -12.84 17.20 -20.24
N ASP A 75 -13.14 15.93 -20.52
CA ASP A 75 -13.77 15.52 -21.78
C ASP A 75 -15.21 16.03 -21.93
N THR A 76 -15.91 16.21 -20.80
CA THR A 76 -17.29 16.70 -20.77
C THR A 76 -17.52 17.57 -19.55
N SER A 77 -18.59 18.39 -19.55
CA SER A 77 -18.98 19.17 -18.36
C SER A 77 -19.31 18.28 -17.14
N LYS A 78 -19.68 17.01 -17.34
CA LYS A 78 -19.91 16.04 -16.24
C LYS A 78 -18.61 15.38 -15.76
N HIS A 79 -17.52 15.51 -16.50
CA HIS A 79 -16.20 14.99 -16.16
C HIS A 79 -15.23 16.17 -16.04
N PRO A 80 -15.27 16.93 -14.93
CA PRO A 80 -14.44 18.11 -14.77
C PRO A 80 -12.95 17.75 -14.80
N GLN A 81 -12.14 18.71 -15.23
CA GLN A 81 -10.69 18.55 -15.23
C GLN A 81 -10.14 18.54 -13.80
N ILE A 82 -9.36 17.50 -13.48
CA ILE A 82 -8.68 17.33 -12.20
C ILE A 82 -7.21 17.67 -12.35
N ASN A 83 -6.81 18.80 -11.77
CA ASN A 83 -5.42 19.21 -11.66
C ASN A 83 -4.77 18.49 -10.47
N ARG A 84 -3.52 18.02 -10.64
CA ARG A 84 -2.80 17.28 -9.60
C ARG A 84 -1.46 17.93 -9.33
N TRP A 85 -1.25 18.36 -8.09
CA TRP A 85 0.01 18.96 -7.65
C TRP A 85 0.71 18.03 -6.68
N GLU A 86 1.97 17.75 -6.97
CA GLU A 86 2.83 16.87 -6.20
C GLU A 86 3.69 17.69 -5.24
N TYR A 87 3.63 17.34 -3.96
CA TYR A 87 4.53 17.78 -2.91
C TYR A 87 5.35 16.58 -2.43
N ALA A 88 6.38 16.85 -1.62
CA ALA A 88 7.34 15.81 -1.20
C ALA A 88 6.66 14.57 -0.59
N ASN A 89 5.64 14.78 0.25
CA ASN A 89 5.00 13.71 1.03
C ASN A 89 3.55 13.42 0.63
N PHE A 90 2.95 14.22 -0.26
CA PHE A 90 1.53 14.10 -0.60
C PHE A 90 1.21 14.74 -1.96
N ILE A 91 0.05 14.38 -2.49
CA ILE A 91 -0.50 14.92 -3.74
C ILE A 91 -1.83 15.60 -3.43
N VAL A 92 -2.00 16.81 -3.94
CA VAL A 92 -3.24 17.57 -3.84
C VAL A 92 -3.97 17.51 -5.17
N TYR A 93 -5.23 17.13 -5.12
CA TYR A 93 -6.13 17.05 -6.24
C TYR A 93 -7.06 18.25 -6.19
N PHE A 94 -7.13 18.96 -7.31
CA PHE A 94 -7.98 20.13 -7.46
C PHE A 94 -8.99 19.89 -8.58
N GLU A 95 -10.22 20.26 -8.32
CA GLU A 95 -11.21 20.45 -9.35
C GLU A 95 -11.37 21.95 -9.56
N HIS A 96 -11.30 22.39 -10.83
CA HIS A 96 -11.18 23.81 -11.16
C HIS A 96 -9.98 24.45 -10.42
N SER A 97 -10.24 25.21 -9.36
CA SER A 97 -9.23 25.90 -8.53
C SER A 97 -9.32 25.54 -7.04
N HIS A 98 -10.09 24.52 -6.67
CA HIS A 98 -10.35 24.17 -5.27
C HIS A 98 -9.91 22.74 -4.96
N VAL A 99 -9.36 22.53 -3.76
CA VAL A 99 -8.96 21.21 -3.28
C VAL A 99 -10.18 20.32 -3.15
N ILE A 100 -10.14 19.17 -3.82
CA ILE A 100 -11.11 18.09 -3.61
C ILE A 100 -10.56 17.01 -2.69
N HIS A 101 -9.26 16.72 -2.75
CA HIS A 101 -8.64 15.70 -1.90
C HIS A 101 -7.13 15.88 -1.80
N SER A 102 -6.56 15.42 -0.68
CA SER A 102 -5.12 15.40 -0.42
C SER A 102 -4.75 14.00 0.02
N VAL A 103 -3.79 13.36 -0.65
CA VAL A 103 -3.45 11.96 -0.43
C VAL A 103 -1.97 11.83 -0.15
N LEU A 104 -1.62 11.03 0.86
CA LEU A 104 -0.23 10.75 1.17
C LEU A 104 0.48 9.92 0.10
N ASN A 105 1.75 10.25 -0.10
CA ASN A 105 2.69 9.41 -0.81
C ASN A 105 3.21 8.31 0.15
N THR A 106 2.54 7.16 0.15
CA THR A 106 2.95 5.98 0.95
C THR A 106 3.35 4.84 0.03
N PRO A 107 4.37 4.03 0.35
CA PRO A 107 4.74 2.85 -0.44
C PRO A 107 3.62 1.80 -0.57
N ALA A 108 2.70 1.78 0.39
CA ALA A 108 1.51 0.93 0.38
C ALA A 108 0.39 1.46 -0.55
N GLY A 109 0.47 2.74 -0.95
CA GLY A 109 -0.36 3.31 -2.01
C GLY A 109 0.40 3.29 -3.32
N ASN A 110 -0.29 3.06 -4.42
CA ASN A 110 0.21 3.25 -5.78
C ASN A 110 0.57 4.72 -6.12
N ASN A 111 0.86 5.56 -5.12
CA ASN A 111 1.15 6.99 -5.23
C ASN A 111 2.66 7.29 -5.28
N THR A 112 3.53 6.29 -5.15
CA THR A 112 4.99 6.47 -5.18
C THR A 112 5.53 6.91 -6.53
N ASN A 113 4.78 6.66 -7.61
CA ASN A 113 5.08 7.21 -8.94
C ASN A 113 3.79 7.67 -9.62
N PRO A 114 3.24 8.83 -9.22
CA PRO A 114 1.95 9.31 -9.72
C PRO A 114 1.99 9.78 -11.17
N ALA A 115 3.19 9.87 -11.78
CA ALA A 115 3.38 10.18 -13.18
C ALA A 115 3.35 8.94 -14.10
N SER A 116 3.60 7.74 -13.55
CA SER A 116 3.57 6.48 -14.32
C SER A 116 2.15 5.99 -14.63
N VAL A 117 1.16 6.45 -13.86
CA VAL A 117 -0.25 6.24 -14.16
C VAL A 117 -0.65 7.24 -15.25
N ASN A 118 -0.34 6.91 -16.51
CA ASN A 118 -0.77 7.63 -17.72
C ASN A 118 -1.72 6.78 -18.57
#